data_AF-A0A0L9UDS4-F1
#
_entry.id   AF-A0A0L9UDS4-F1
#
_cell.length_a   1.000
_cell.length_b   1.000
_cell.length_c   1.000
_cell.angle_alpha   90.00
_cell.angle_beta   90.00
_cell.angle_gamma   90.00
#
_symmetry.space_group_name_H-M   'P 1'
#
loop_
_entity.id
_entity.type
_entity.pdbx_description
1 polymer ?
#
loop_
_entity_poly.entity_id
_entity_poly.type
_entity_poly.pdbx_seq_one_letter_code
_entity_poly.pdbx_strand_id
1 'polypeptide(L)'
;MELEAVKRYLEKGVGTSSEVDGLPPRFLEPLIMNSLKVDLIEPGRILCSMKIPQRLLNAGNTLHGGAAAALVDVVGSAVIPTVGYSGPNTGVSVEINVSYLDAAYVDVSHQTIYLL
;
A
#
# COMPACT_ATOMS: atom_id res chain seq x y z
N MET A 1 -22.45 -28.30 -4.67
CA MET A 1 -21.68 -27.04 -4.68
C MET A 1 -21.75 -26.50 -6.09
N GLU A 2 -22.55 -25.46 -6.33
CA GLU A 2 -22.78 -24.94 -7.69
C GLU A 2 -21.59 -24.11 -8.17
N LEU A 3 -20.73 -24.71 -8.98
CA LEU A 3 -19.57 -24.07 -9.58
C LEU A 3 -19.94 -22.83 -10.41
N GLU A 4 -21.14 -22.80 -11.00
CA GLU A 4 -21.59 -21.67 -11.81
C GLU A 4 -21.99 -20.45 -10.98
N ALA A 5 -22.39 -20.63 -9.72
CA ALA A 5 -22.59 -19.51 -8.81
C ALA A 5 -21.24 -18.87 -8.44
N VAL A 6 -20.19 -19.69 -8.25
CA VAL A 6 -18.82 -19.23 -7.98
C VAL A 6 -18.25 -18.48 -9.17
N LYS A 7 -18.37 -19.05 -10.38
CA LYS A 7 -17.94 -18.40 -11.63
C LYS A 7 -18.61 -17.05 -11.84
N ARG A 8 -19.95 -17.00 -11.69
CA ARG A 8 -20.71 -15.74 -11.81
C ARG A 8 -20.31 -14.72 -10.75
N TYR A 9 -19.98 -15.14 -9.53
CA TYR A 9 -19.49 -14.24 -8.49
C TYR A 9 -18.12 -13.64 -8.84
N LEU A 10 -17.19 -14.45 -9.38
CA LEU A 10 -15.86 -14.00 -9.79
C LEU A 10 -15.90 -13.09 -11.03
N GLU A 11 -16.79 -13.37 -12.00
CA GLU A 11 -16.93 -12.59 -13.23
C GLU A 11 -17.77 -11.32 -13.06
N LYS A 12 -18.56 -11.23 -11.98
CA LYS A 12 -19.29 -10.03 -11.59
C LYS A 12 -18.32 -9.03 -10.96
N GLY A 13 -17.49 -8.41 -11.81
CA GLY A 13 -16.52 -7.40 -11.40
C GLY A 13 -17.14 -6.32 -10.52
N VAL A 14 -16.34 -5.78 -9.60
CA VAL A 14 -16.71 -4.62 -8.78
C VAL A 14 -16.41 -3.37 -9.60
N GLY A 15 -17.46 -2.72 -10.11
CA GLY A 15 -17.35 -1.56 -11.01
C GLY A 15 -17.08 -1.96 -12.46
N THR A 16 -17.58 -1.17 -13.41
CA THR A 16 -17.27 -1.40 -14.83
C THR A 16 -15.79 -1.08 -15.06
N SER A 17 -15.05 -1.93 -15.78
CA SER A 17 -13.62 -1.71 -16.09
C SER A 17 -13.37 -0.29 -16.66
N SER A 18 -14.35 0.23 -17.40
CA SER A 18 -14.38 1.58 -17.97
C SER A 18 -14.21 2.72 -16.97
N GLU A 19 -14.63 2.58 -15.70
CA GLU A 19 -14.45 3.61 -14.67
C GLU A 19 -13.02 3.62 -14.12
N VAL A 20 -12.42 2.43 -14.02
CA VAL A 20 -11.04 2.26 -13.52
C VAL A 20 -10.03 2.69 -14.58
N ASP A 21 -10.30 2.39 -15.86
CA ASP A 21 -9.48 2.80 -17.00
C ASP A 21 -9.42 4.33 -17.19
N GLY A 22 -10.44 5.05 -16.69
CA GLY A 22 -10.50 6.51 -16.71
C GLY A 22 -9.72 7.19 -15.59
N LEU A 23 -9.18 6.43 -14.62
CA LEU A 23 -8.42 7.01 -13.52
C LEU A 23 -7.04 7.48 -14.00
N PRO A 24 -6.47 8.53 -13.38
CA PRO A 24 -5.11 8.94 -13.68
C PRO A 24 -4.13 7.78 -13.50
N PRO A 25 -3.05 7.71 -14.29
CA PRO A 25 -1.96 6.79 -14.01
C PRO A 25 -1.51 6.96 -12.57
N ARG A 26 -1.22 5.84 -11.89
CA ARG A 26 -0.73 5.83 -10.51
C ARG A 26 -1.71 6.39 -9.48
N PHE A 27 -3.03 6.33 -9.74
CA PHE A 27 -4.03 6.92 -8.84
C PHE A 27 -3.96 6.43 -7.37
N LEU A 28 -3.49 5.20 -7.14
CA LEU A 28 -3.35 4.63 -5.80
C LEU A 28 -2.21 5.25 -5.00
N GLU A 29 -1.11 5.60 -5.65
CA GLU A 29 0.11 6.04 -4.96
C GLU A 29 -0.12 7.35 -4.19
N PRO A 30 -0.75 8.42 -4.74
CA PRO A 30 -1.11 9.60 -3.94
C PRO A 30 -2.07 9.28 -2.80
N LEU A 31 -3.03 8.37 -3.00
CA LEU A 31 -3.97 7.99 -1.94
C LEU A 31 -3.24 7.40 -0.74
N ILE A 32 -2.21 6.60 -0.99
CA ILE A 32 -1.44 5.90 0.03
C ILE A 32 -0.36 6.81 0.64
N MET A 33 0.44 7.47 -0.21
CA MET A 33 1.68 8.14 0.19
C MET A 33 1.48 9.55 0.77
N ASN A 34 0.36 10.23 0.53
CA ASN A 34 0.18 11.64 0.93
C ASN A 34 0.30 11.90 2.46
N SER A 35 0.27 10.86 3.29
CA SER A 35 0.44 10.94 4.75
C SER A 35 1.75 10.32 5.25
N LEU A 36 2.60 9.84 4.34
CA LEU A 36 3.90 9.25 4.65
C LEU A 36 4.93 10.35 4.87
N LYS A 37 5.68 10.25 5.96
CA LYS A 37 6.82 11.11 6.27
C LYS A 37 8.09 10.26 6.29
N VAL A 38 9.10 10.68 5.55
CA VAL A 38 10.43 10.06 5.63
C VAL A 38 11.19 10.67 6.81
N ASP A 39 11.64 9.82 7.72
CA ASP A 39 12.38 10.23 8.92
C ASP A 39 13.90 10.05 8.75
N LEU A 40 14.33 9.00 8.02
CA LEU A 40 15.74 8.70 7.80
C LEU A 40 15.93 7.95 6.47
N ILE A 41 17.03 8.25 5.76
CA ILE A 41 17.49 7.49 4.60
C ILE A 41 18.96 7.13 4.83
N GLU A 42 19.28 5.85 4.73
CA GLU A 42 20.63 5.28 4.80
C GLU A 42 20.81 4.28 3.64
N PRO A 43 22.05 3.93 3.24
CA PRO A 43 22.25 2.89 2.23
C PRO A 43 21.61 1.56 2.67
N GLY A 44 20.61 1.10 1.91
CA GLY A 44 19.87 -0.13 2.17
C GLY A 44 18.76 0.01 3.21
N ARG A 45 18.40 1.23 3.63
CA ARG A 45 17.37 1.45 4.66
C ARG A 45 16.65 2.78 4.51
N ILE A 46 15.33 2.75 4.65
CA ILE A 46 14.51 3.94 4.78
C ILE A 46 13.65 3.78 6.03
N LEU A 47 13.62 4.80 6.87
CA LEU A 47 12.69 4.88 7.99
C LEU A 47 11.60 5.88 7.64
N CYS A 48 10.35 5.43 7.68
CA CYS A 48 9.19 6.29 7.51
C CYS A 48 8.25 6.21 8.71
N SER A 49 7.51 7.28 8.93
CA SER A 49 6.38 7.39 9.84
C SER A 49 5.12 7.81 9.09
N MET A 50 3.96 7.43 9.61
CA MET A 50 2.69 7.81 9.02
C MET A 50 1.61 7.95 10.09
N LYS A 51 0.87 9.06 10.03
CA LYS A 51 -0.43 9.17 10.69
C LYS A 51 -1.48 8.55 9.77
N ILE A 52 -2.22 7.57 10.27
CA ILE A 52 -3.22 6.88 9.45
C ILE A 52 -4.37 7.84 9.14
N PRO A 53 -4.65 8.12 7.86
CA PRO A 53 -5.78 8.96 7.46
C PRO A 53 -7.07 8.13 7.38
N GLN A 54 -8.21 8.78 7.61
CA GLN A 54 -9.55 8.18 7.51
C GLN A 54 -9.78 7.44 6.18
N ARG A 55 -9.26 7.97 5.06
CA ARG A 55 -9.43 7.38 3.72
C ARG A 55 -8.77 6.00 3.54
N LEU A 56 -7.88 5.58 4.44
CA LEU A 56 -7.18 4.30 4.37
C LEU A 56 -7.73 3.27 5.38
N LEU A 57 -8.83 3.58 6.04
CA LEU A 57 -9.46 2.66 6.98
C LEU A 57 -10.32 1.62 6.26
N ASN A 58 -10.40 0.43 6.84
CA ASN A 58 -11.36 -0.60 6.49
C ASN A 58 -12.70 -0.39 7.22
N ALA A 59 -13.69 -1.26 6.96
CA ALA A 59 -14.99 -1.22 7.63
C ALA A 59 -14.94 -1.43 9.16
N GLY A 60 -13.82 -1.95 9.68
CA GLY A 60 -13.53 -2.07 11.12
C GLY A 60 -12.82 -0.86 11.72
N ASN A 61 -12.76 0.28 11.01
CA ASN A 61 -12.11 1.53 11.46
C ASN A 61 -10.62 1.39 11.82
N THR A 62 -9.93 0.46 11.17
CA THR A 62 -8.47 0.25 11.30
C THR A 62 -7.82 0.34 9.93
N LEU A 63 -6.50 0.51 9.86
CA LEU A 63 -5.77 0.56 8.59
C LEU A 63 -6.12 -0.66 7.73
N HIS A 64 -6.55 -0.41 6.51
CA HIS A 64 -6.88 -1.47 5.56
C HIS A 64 -5.63 -2.30 5.24
N GLY A 65 -5.74 -3.63 5.31
CA GLY A 65 -4.60 -4.53 5.05
C GLY A 65 -3.96 -4.27 3.69
N GLY A 66 -4.78 -4.12 2.64
CA GLY A 66 -4.29 -3.74 1.30
C GLY A 66 -3.57 -2.38 1.25
N ALA A 67 -3.94 -1.39 2.07
CA ALA A 67 -3.24 -0.12 2.14
C ALA A 67 -1.88 -0.27 2.84
N ALA A 68 -1.82 -1.08 3.90
CA ALA A 68 -0.57 -1.43 4.57
C ALA A 68 0.37 -2.23 3.64
N ALA A 69 -0.14 -3.19 2.87
CA ALA A 69 0.67 -3.92 1.89
C ALA A 69 1.21 -3.02 0.77
N ALA A 70 0.40 -2.08 0.28
CA ALA A 70 0.85 -1.13 -0.72
C ALA A 70 1.89 -0.12 -0.17
N LEU A 71 1.82 0.23 1.12
CA LEU A 71 2.89 0.99 1.78
C LEU A 71 4.21 0.21 1.81
N VAL A 72 4.16 -1.09 2.17
CA VAL A 72 5.34 -1.97 2.16
C VAL A 72 5.94 -2.06 0.75
N ASP A 73 5.11 -2.20 -0.28
CA ASP A 73 5.54 -2.25 -1.68
C ASP A 73 6.30 -0.98 -2.11
N VAL A 74 5.68 0.19 -1.90
CA VAL A 74 6.23 1.47 -2.33
C VAL A 74 7.50 1.82 -1.55
N VAL A 75 7.48 1.66 -0.22
CA VAL A 75 8.66 1.97 0.62
C VAL A 75 9.79 0.98 0.34
N GLY A 76 9.49 -0.31 0.23
CA GLY A 76 10.48 -1.33 -0.11
C GLY A 76 11.14 -1.08 -1.47
N SER A 77 10.35 -0.70 -2.47
CA SER A 77 10.86 -0.31 -3.79
C SER A 77 11.79 0.92 -3.72
N ALA A 78 11.48 1.89 -2.85
CA ALA A 78 12.28 3.09 -2.66
C ALA A 78 13.65 2.82 -2.00
N VAL A 79 13.84 1.68 -1.32
CA VAL A 79 15.13 1.30 -0.73
C VAL A 79 16.17 0.97 -1.82
N ILE A 80 15.77 0.37 -2.94
CA ILE A 80 16.68 -0.08 -4.02
C ILE A 80 17.66 1.00 -4.51
N PRO A 81 17.23 2.24 -4.84
CA PRO A 81 18.16 3.28 -5.26
C PRO A 81 19.15 3.73 -4.19
N THR A 82 18.87 3.50 -2.90
CA THR A 82 19.77 3.88 -1.79
C THR A 82 21.10 3.11 -1.79
N VAL A 83 21.18 1.97 -2.48
CA VAL A 83 22.40 1.14 -2.61
C VAL A 83 23.14 1.33 -3.94
N GLY A 84 22.90 2.43 -4.65
CA GLY A 84 23.65 2.79 -5.86
C GLY A 84 23.04 2.30 -7.17
N TYR A 85 21.76 1.88 -7.16
CA TYR A 85 21.03 1.63 -8.39
C TYR A 85 20.57 2.96 -9.01
N SER A 86 21.17 3.35 -10.14
CA SER A 86 20.90 4.64 -10.82
C SER A 86 20.03 4.51 -12.08
N GLY A 87 19.37 3.38 -12.29
CA GLY A 87 18.44 3.20 -13.40
C GLY A 87 17.17 4.06 -13.23
N PRO A 88 16.46 4.38 -14.33
CA PRO A 88 15.25 5.20 -14.28
C PRO A 88 14.09 4.56 -13.50
N ASN A 89 14.11 3.23 -13.32
CA ASN A 89 13.05 2.47 -12.65
C ASN A 89 13.65 1.55 -11.58
N THR A 90 13.08 1.52 -10.38
CA THR A 90 13.49 0.62 -9.28
C THR A 90 13.19 -0.85 -9.54
N GLY A 91 12.52 -1.17 -10.65
CA GLY A 91 11.98 -2.49 -10.95
C GLY A 91 10.49 -2.59 -10.63
N VAL A 92 9.96 -3.80 -10.61
CA VAL A 92 8.58 -4.10 -10.17
C VAL A 92 8.63 -5.23 -9.14
N SER A 93 7.81 -5.14 -8.09
CA SER A 93 7.68 -6.20 -7.10
C SER A 93 7.04 -7.43 -7.73
N VAL A 94 7.73 -8.56 -7.64
CA VAL A 94 7.24 -9.86 -8.14
C VAL A 94 6.52 -10.65 -7.05
N GLU A 95 6.89 -10.43 -5.79
CA GLU A 95 6.31 -11.06 -4.61
C GLU A 95 6.39 -10.09 -3.43
N ILE A 96 5.34 -10.12 -2.59
CA ILE A 96 5.26 -9.35 -1.34
C ILE A 96 4.57 -10.23 -0.30
N ASN A 97 5.23 -10.42 0.83
CA ASN A 97 4.66 -11.07 2.01
C ASN A 97 4.51 -10.06 3.15
N VAL A 98 3.30 -9.92 3.69
CA VAL A 98 3.00 -9.02 4.80
C VAL A 98 2.32 -9.80 5.92
N SER A 99 2.90 -9.75 7.12
CA SER A 99 2.31 -10.29 8.34
C SER A 99 1.71 -9.16 9.17
N TYR A 100 0.40 -9.21 9.42
CA TYR A 100 -0.32 -8.21 10.23
C TYR A 100 -0.36 -8.67 11.68
N LEU A 101 0.39 -7.98 12.54
CA LEU A 101 0.55 -8.38 13.95
C LEU A 101 -0.42 -7.66 14.90
N ASP A 102 -0.82 -6.43 14.58
CA ASP A 102 -1.75 -5.63 15.37
C ASP A 102 -2.54 -4.65 14.50
N ALA A 103 -3.68 -4.18 15.02
CA ALA A 103 -4.51 -3.17 14.40
C ALA A 103 -3.89 -1.78 14.55
N ALA A 104 -3.92 -1.00 13.48
CA ALA A 104 -3.47 0.38 13.48
C ALA A 104 -4.64 1.34 13.30
N TYR A 105 -4.82 2.27 14.23
CA TYR A 105 -5.98 3.15 14.34
C TYR A 105 -5.70 4.55 13.79
N VAL A 106 -6.78 5.25 13.49
CA VAL A 106 -6.74 6.61 12.94
C VAL A 106 -6.20 7.63 13.94
N ASP A 107 -5.29 8.50 13.47
CA ASP A 107 -4.79 9.70 14.16
C ASP A 107 -4.44 9.53 15.66
N VAL A 108 -3.93 8.36 16.05
CA VAL A 108 -3.48 8.14 17.43
C VAL A 108 -2.07 8.74 17.58
N SER A 109 -1.91 9.68 18.50
CA SER A 109 -0.64 10.39 18.79
C SER A 109 0.54 9.46 19.17
N HIS A 110 0.26 8.20 19.50
CA HIS A 110 1.24 7.21 19.93
C HIS A 110 1.32 5.97 19.02
N GLN A 111 0.61 5.95 17.88
CA GLN A 111 0.70 4.86 16.91
C GLN A 111 1.36 5.36 15.62
N THR A 112 2.69 5.45 15.67
CA THR A 112 3.50 5.69 14.47
C THR A 112 3.88 4.33 13.87
N ILE A 113 3.46 4.08 12.64
CA ILE A 113 3.90 2.89 11.90
C ILE A 113 5.30 3.16 11.38
N TYR A 114 6.27 2.40 11.87
CA TYR A 114 7.61 2.38 11.30
C TYR A 114 7.66 1.35 10.18
N LEU A 115 7.99 1.81 8.99
CA LEU A 115 8.33 0.97 7.85
C LEU A 115 9.86 0.94 7.77
N LEU A 116 10.45 -0.25 7.87
CA LEU A 116 11.89 -0.52 7.82
C LEU A 116 12.27 -1.18 6.49
#